data_AF-A0A960D5W0-F1
#
_entry.id   AF-A0A960D5W0-F1
#
_cell.length_a   1.000
_cell.length_b   1.000
_cell.length_c   1.000
_cell.angle_alpha   90.00
_cell.angle_beta   90.00
_cell.angle_gamma   90.00
#
_symmetry.space_group_name_H-M   'P 1'
#
loop_
_entity.id
_entity.type
_entity.pdbx_description
1 polymer ?
#
loop_
_entity_poly.entity_id
_entity_poly.type
_entity_poly.pdbx_seq_one_letter_code
_entity_poly.pdbx_strand_id
1 'polypeptide(L)'
;RMFLVDTAQGRIVSDEEIKSELAAEHPYREWLDSQQFHLDELPQGPYIRMPHHRVVLRQQAFGYTYEELNLLVAPMARTGAEPIGSMGTDTPVA
;
A
#
# COMPACT_ATOMS: atom_id res chain seq x y z
N ARG A 1 -0.40 23.23 -9.13
CA ARG A 1 -0.38 24.63 -9.59
C ARG A 1 -1.50 24.77 -10.61
N MET A 2 -2.43 25.69 -10.36
CA MET A 2 -3.61 25.96 -11.16
C MET A 2 -3.56 27.43 -11.62
N PHE A 3 -4.16 27.68 -12.77
CA PHE A 3 -4.31 29.00 -13.36
C PHE A 3 -5.77 29.18 -13.73
N LEU A 4 -6.45 30.10 -13.05
CA LEU A 4 -7.86 30.38 -13.28
C LEU A 4 -8.00 31.85 -13.67
N VAL A 5 -8.78 32.10 -14.70
CA VAL A 5 -9.24 33.45 -15.06
C VAL A 5 -10.73 33.49 -14.77
N ASP A 6 -11.13 34.30 -13.79
CA ASP A 6 -12.54 34.55 -13.51
C ASP A 6 -13.03 35.63 -14.48
N THR A 7 -13.84 35.23 -15.45
CA THR A 7 -14.39 36.12 -16.49
C THR A 7 -15.56 36.97 -16.00
N ALA A 8 -16.20 36.60 -14.89
CA ALA A 8 -17.27 37.39 -14.28
C ALA A 8 -16.69 38.51 -13.39
N GLN A 9 -15.63 38.22 -12.64
CA GLN A 9 -14.92 39.20 -11.81
C GLN A 9 -13.79 39.93 -12.55
N GLY A 10 -13.41 39.46 -13.74
CA GLY A 10 -12.41 40.09 -14.61
C GLY A 10 -10.97 40.01 -14.08
N ARG A 11 -10.63 38.97 -13.32
CA ARG A 11 -9.31 38.84 -12.67
C ARG A 11 -8.70 37.45 -12.80
N ILE A 12 -7.38 37.38 -12.67
CA ILE A 12 -6.65 36.10 -12.52
C ILE A 12 -6.72 35.70 -11.06
N VAL A 13 -7.18 34.47 -10.79
CA VAL A 13 -7.24 33.89 -9.45
C VAL A 13 -5.99 33.01 -9.26
N SER A 14 -5.30 33.21 -8.14
CA SER A 14 -4.06 32.49 -7.85
C SER A 14 -4.33 31.05 -7.40
N ASP A 15 -3.35 30.14 -7.59
CA ASP A 15 -3.44 28.74 -7.14
C ASP A 15 -3.74 28.61 -5.64
N GLU A 16 -3.18 29.50 -4.82
CA GLU A 16 -3.36 29.49 -3.36
C GLU A 16 -4.77 29.93 -2.97
N GLU A 17 -5.30 30.96 -3.62
CA GLU A 17 -6.66 31.45 -3.39
C GLU A 17 -7.70 30.39 -3.71
N ILE A 18 -7.60 29.78 -4.90
CA ILE A 18 -8.52 28.70 -5.34
C ILE A 18 -8.52 27.55 -4.32
N LYS A 19 -7.33 27.09 -3.92
CA LYS A 19 -7.22 25.97 -2.98
C LYS A 19 -7.70 26.33 -1.58
N SER A 20 -7.48 27.57 -1.14
CA SER A 20 -7.90 28.02 0.19
C SER A 20 -9.42 28.11 0.28
N GLU A 21 -10.07 28.64 -0.77
CA GLU A 21 -11.53 28.68 -0.86
C GLU A 21 -12.12 27.27 -0.83
N LEU A 22 -11.65 26.39 -1.72
CA LEU A 22 -12.12 25.00 -1.80
C LEU A 22 -11.86 24.21 -0.50
N ALA A 23 -10.69 24.39 0.12
CA ALA A 23 -10.35 23.72 1.38
C ALA A 23 -11.19 24.21 2.57
N ALA A 24 -11.78 25.40 2.47
CA ALA A 24 -12.62 25.99 3.52
C ALA A 24 -14.12 25.67 3.36
N GLU A 25 -14.55 25.06 2.24
CA GLU A 25 -15.96 24.74 2.00
C GLU A 25 -16.55 23.81 3.07
N HIS A 26 -15.73 22.90 3.60
CA HIS A 26 -16.13 21.92 4.61
C HIS A 26 -15.02 21.71 5.65
N PRO A 27 -15.35 21.23 6.87
CA PRO A 27 -14.37 20.98 7.93
C PRO A 27 -13.59 19.68 7.68
N TYR A 28 -12.90 19.58 6.55
CA TYR A 28 -12.18 18.37 6.14
C TYR A 28 -11.17 17.89 7.18
N ARG A 29 -10.53 18.81 7.91
CA ARG A 29 -9.61 18.49 9.01
C ARG A 29 -10.31 17.71 10.11
N GLU A 30 -11.48 18.16 10.56
CA GLU A 30 -12.24 17.50 11.62
C GLU A 30 -12.71 16.09 11.20
N TRP A 31 -13.06 15.92 9.93
CA TRP A 31 -13.44 14.60 9.40
C TRP A 31 -12.25 13.63 9.41
N LEU A 32 -11.07 14.10 9.00
CA LEU A 32 -9.85 13.30 9.08
C LEU A 32 -9.53 12.96 10.53
N ASP A 33 -9.53 13.95 11.42
CA ASP A 33 -9.18 13.73 12.84
C ASP A 33 -10.16 12.79 13.56
N SER A 34 -11.43 12.73 13.13
CA SER A 34 -12.46 11.89 13.76
C SER A 34 -12.63 10.50 13.13
N GLN A 35 -12.24 10.29 11.87
CA GLN A 35 -12.52 9.05 11.13
C GLN A 35 -11.29 8.37 10.55
N GLN A 36 -10.14 9.05 10.50
CA GLN A 36 -8.88 8.47 10.08
C GLN A 36 -8.14 7.92 11.30
N PHE A 37 -7.68 6.68 11.20
CA PHE A 37 -6.84 6.06 12.21
C PHE A 37 -5.57 5.55 11.54
N HIS A 38 -4.44 5.77 12.20
CA HIS A 38 -3.17 5.23 11.78
C HIS A 38 -3.04 3.79 12.27
N LEU A 39 -2.74 2.86 11.35
CA LEU A 39 -2.68 1.43 11.67
C LEU A 39 -1.59 1.11 12.73
N ASP A 40 -0.53 1.91 12.76
CA ASP A 40 0.56 1.84 13.73
C ASP A 40 0.20 2.35 15.13
N GLU A 41 -0.91 3.07 15.28
CA GLU A 41 -1.46 3.48 16.58
C GLU A 41 -2.36 2.40 17.21
N LEU A 42 -2.78 1.40 16.41
CA LEU A 42 -3.60 0.32 16.92
C LEU A 42 -2.77 -0.64 17.79
N PRO A 43 -3.34 -1.17 18.89
CA PRO A 43 -2.66 -2.14 19.71
C PRO A 43 -2.33 -3.38 18.87
N GLN A 44 -1.13 -3.94 19.05
CA GLN A 44 -0.77 -5.18 18.36
C GLN A 44 -1.73 -6.30 18.78
N GLY A 45 -2.40 -6.90 17.80
CA GLY A 45 -3.25 -8.06 18.03
C GLY A 45 -2.42 -9.27 18.52
N PRO A 46 -3.07 -10.25 19.18
CA PRO A 46 -2.37 -11.43 19.66
C PRO A 46 -1.78 -12.22 18.49
N TYR A 47 -0.46 -12.34 18.44
CA TYR A 47 0.21 -13.22 17.50
C TYR A 47 0.18 -14.67 18.01
N ILE A 48 -0.61 -15.52 17.35
CA ILE A 48 -0.66 -16.95 17.64
C ILE A 48 0.28 -17.68 16.70
N ARG A 49 1.40 -18.19 17.24
CA ARG A 49 2.36 -18.98 16.48
C ARG A 49 1.73 -20.29 16.02
N MET A 50 1.69 -20.52 14.70
CA MET A 50 1.24 -21.79 14.15
C MET A 50 2.32 -22.88 14.29
N PRO A 51 1.97 -24.12 14.67
CA PRO A 51 2.93 -25.22 14.70
C PRO A 51 3.49 -25.51 13.30
N HIS A 52 4.77 -25.87 13.22
CA HIS A 52 5.46 -26.08 11.94
C HIS A 52 4.74 -27.07 11.01
N HIS A 53 4.27 -28.20 11.53
CA HIS A 53 3.57 -29.21 10.72
C HIS A 53 2.28 -28.67 10.05
N ARG A 54 1.59 -27.72 10.70
CA ARG A 54 0.40 -27.06 10.13
C ARG A 54 0.78 -26.03 9.06
N VAL A 55 1.94 -25.38 9.20
CA VAL A 55 2.51 -24.49 8.17
C VAL A 55 2.81 -25.29 6.90
N VAL A 56 3.55 -26.40 7.04
CA VAL A 56 3.90 -27.27 5.91
C VAL A 56 2.66 -27.81 5.21
N LEU A 57 1.65 -28.25 5.96
CA LEU A 57 0.39 -28.72 5.38
C LEU A 57 -0.30 -27.64 4.54
N ARG A 58 -0.34 -26.40 5.03
CA ARG A 58 -0.93 -25.28 4.28
C ARG A 58 -0.10 -24.91 3.05
N GLN A 59 1.22 -24.88 3.17
CA GLN A 59 2.12 -24.63 2.04
C GLN A 59 1.82 -25.62 0.90
N GLN A 60 1.75 -26.92 1.22
CA GLN A 60 1.38 -27.94 0.24
C GLN A 60 -0.02 -27.75 -0.34
N ALA A 61 -1.02 -27.46 0.51
CA ALA A 61 -2.40 -27.25 0.07
C ALA A 61 -2.56 -26.04 -0.87
N PHE A 62 -1.70 -25.03 -0.75
CA PHE A 62 -1.69 -23.84 -1.61
C PHE A 62 -0.63 -23.91 -2.72
N GLY A 63 0.01 -25.07 -2.92
CA GLY A 63 0.96 -25.28 -4.03
C GLY A 63 2.34 -24.67 -3.83
N TYR A 64 2.70 -24.19 -2.63
CA TYR A 64 4.04 -23.69 -2.35
C TYR A 64 5.07 -24.81 -2.50
N THR A 65 6.08 -24.55 -3.31
CA THR A 65 7.20 -25.44 -3.55
C THR A 65 8.40 -25.07 -2.68
N TYR A 66 9.30 -26.04 -2.50
CA TYR A 66 10.58 -25.79 -1.81
C TYR A 66 11.40 -24.72 -2.54
N GLU A 67 11.35 -24.69 -3.87
CA GLU A 67 12.06 -23.71 -4.69
C GLU A 67 11.54 -22.29 -4.44
N GLU A 68 10.22 -22.06 -4.51
CA GLU A 68 9.63 -20.74 -4.24
C GLU A 68 9.94 -20.25 -2.82
N LEU A 69 9.89 -21.14 -1.83
CA LEU A 69 10.22 -20.76 -0.45
C LEU A 69 11.68 -20.30 -0.31
N ASN A 70 12.61 -20.95 -1.00
CA ASN A 70 14.05 -20.64 -0.87
C ASN A 70 14.54 -19.54 -1.82
N LEU A 71 13.99 -19.48 -3.03
CA LEU A 71 14.39 -18.50 -4.05
C LEU A 71 13.61 -17.20 -3.94
N LEU A 72 12.36 -17.22 -3.44
CA LEU A 72 11.51 -16.03 -3.36
C LEU A 72 11.31 -15.58 -1.91
N VAL A 73 10.66 -16.41 -1.08
CA VAL A 73 10.20 -16.00 0.25
C VAL A 73 11.35 -15.73 1.21
N ALA A 74 12.33 -16.64 1.28
CA ALA A 74 13.44 -16.52 2.23
C ALA A 74 14.36 -15.32 1.93
N PRO A 75 14.71 -14.97 0.66
CA PRO A 75 15.39 -13.73 0.35
C PRO A 75 14.59 -12.50 0.73
N MET A 76 13.31 -12.41 0.37
CA MET A 76 12.45 -11.26 0.74
C MET A 76 12.41 -11.04 2.25
N ALA A 77 12.29 -12.12 3.03
CA ALA A 77 12.29 -12.05 4.49
C ALA A 77 13.63 -11.56 5.08
N ARG A 78 14.75 -11.79 4.39
CA ARG A 78 16.09 -11.37 4.86
C ARG A 78 16.48 -9.98 4.40
N THR A 79 16.14 -9.60 3.18
CA THR A 79 16.63 -8.36 2.53
C THR A 79 15.57 -7.27 2.46
N GLY A 80 14.29 -7.60 2.63
CA GLY A 80 13.18 -6.67 2.43
C GLY A 80 12.95 -6.30 0.96
N ALA A 81 13.56 -7.03 0.01
CA ALA A 81 13.45 -6.78 -1.41
C ALA A 81 13.19 -8.08 -2.18
N GLU A 82 12.50 -7.95 -3.32
CA GLU A 82 12.28 -9.06 -4.24
C GLU A 82 13.62 -9.58 -4.81
N PRO A 83 13.83 -10.90 -4.88
CA PRO A 83 15.04 -11.46 -5.44
C PRO A 83 15.10 -11.26 -6.95
N ILE A 84 16.29 -10.93 -7.45
CA ILE A 84 16.54 -10.78 -8.87
C ILE A 84 16.80 -12.15 -9.51
N GLY A 85 16.10 -12.41 -10.62
CA GLY A 85 16.33 -13.55 -11.51
C GLY A 85 16.88 -13.09 -12.86
N SER A 86 17.41 -14.03 -13.63
CA SER A 86 17.85 -13.81 -15.01
C SER A 86 17.40 -14.98 -15.87
N MET A 87 17.39 -14.80 -17.19
CA MET A 87 16.82 -15.71 -18.19
C MET A 87 15.28 -15.59 -18.29
N GLY A 88 14.71 -16.00 -19.43
CA GLY A 88 13.26 -16.02 -19.65
C GLY A 88 12.57 -17.18 -18.92
N THR A 89 11.24 -17.22 -18.96
CA THR A 89 10.45 -18.30 -18.35
C THR A 89 10.32 -19.48 -19.30
N ASP A 90 10.96 -20.61 -18.99
CA ASP A 90 10.83 -21.88 -19.74
C ASP A 90 9.72 -22.78 -19.14
N THR A 91 8.79 -22.18 -18.40
CA THR A 91 7.64 -22.86 -17.82
C THR A 91 6.49 -22.85 -18.83
N PRO A 92 5.77 -23.98 -19.02
CA PRO A 92 4.56 -24.00 -19.83
C PRO A 92 3.53 -22.96 -19.36
N VAL A 93 2.70 -22.48 -20.29
CA VAL A 93 1.58 -21.59 -19.95
C VAL A 93 0.61 -22.34 -19.04
N ALA A 94 0.18 -21.66 -17.96
CA ALA A 94 -0.75 -22.18 -16.96
C ALA A 94 -2.20 -22.30 -17.47
#